data_AF-A0A177NT90-F1
#
_entry.id   AF-A0A177NT90-F1
#
_cell.length_a   1.000
_cell.length_b   1.000
_cell.length_c   1.000
_cell.angle_alpha   90.00
_cell.angle_beta   90.00
_cell.angle_gamma   90.00
#
_symmetry.space_group_name_H-M   'P 1'
#
loop_
_entity.id
_entity.type
_entity.pdbx_description
1 polymer ?
#
loop_
_entity_poly.entity_id
_entity_poly.type
_entity_poly.pdbx_seq_one_letter_code
_entity_poly.pdbx_strand_id
1 'polypeptide(L)' 'MKTNNEIDTMYSERFAFIETLSREFVAMTGCGVYVYFTPLDIDQLFDKFLSVDLSIRMFARQCVKNLI' A
#
# COMPACT_ATOMS: atom_id res chain seq x y z
N MET A 1 23.13 -15.75 -5.49
CA MET A 1 21.97 -16.44 -6.10
C MET A 1 20.85 -16.42 -5.06
N LYS A 2 20.01 -15.40 -5.12
CA LYS A 2 18.89 -15.12 -4.21
C LYS A 2 17.68 -14.94 -5.12
N THR A 3 17.16 -16.05 -5.64
CA THR A 3 16.71 -16.03 -7.05
C THR A 3 15.22 -16.20 -7.31
N ASN A 4 14.40 -16.76 -6.41
CA ASN A 4 12.95 -16.87 -6.67
C ASN A 4 12.12 -16.58 -5.41
N ASN A 5 12.48 -17.20 -4.28
CA ASN A 5 11.68 -17.10 -3.04
C ASN A 5 11.59 -15.66 -2.48
N GLU A 6 12.66 -14.86 -2.58
CA GLU A 6 12.65 -13.47 -2.11
C GLU A 6 11.80 -12.57 -3.03
N ILE A 7 11.80 -12.87 -4.33
CA ILE A 7 11.00 -12.17 -5.34
C ILE A 7 9.51 -12.46 -5.11
N ASP A 8 9.16 -13.74 -4.89
CA ASP A 8 7.78 -14.17 -4.61
C ASP A 8 7.24 -13.57 -3.30
N THR A 9 8.11 -13.45 -2.28
CA THR A 9 7.76 -12.81 -1.00
C THR A 9 7.50 -11.33 -1.20
N MET A 10 8.37 -10.62 -1.92
CA MET A 10 8.20 -9.20 -2.22
C MET A 10 6.92 -8.92 -3.01
N TYR A 11 6.60 -9.76 -4.01
CA TYR A 11 5.35 -9.63 -4.75
C TYR A 11 4.11 -9.88 -3.86
N SER A 12 4.19 -10.84 -2.95
CA SER A 12 3.12 -11.15 -2.01
C SER A 12 2.87 -10.00 -1.03
N GLU A 13 3.94 -9.40 -0.50
CA GLU A 13 3.86 -8.22 0.38
C GLU A 13 3.31 -7.01 -0.35
N ARG A 14 3.76 -6.75 -1.59
CA ARG A 14 3.24 -5.64 -2.41
C ARG A 14 1.77 -5.85 -2.75
N PHE A 15 1.35 -7.08 -3.06
CA PHE A 15 -0.05 -7.38 -3.31
C PHE A 15 -0.92 -7.13 -2.06
N ALA A 16 -0.51 -7.66 -0.90
CA ALA A 16 -1.21 -7.46 0.37
C ALA A 16 -1.28 -5.97 0.76
N PHE A 17 -0.22 -5.21 0.46
CA PHE A 17 -0.19 -3.77 0.65
C PHE A 17 -1.26 -3.07 -0.18
N ILE A 18 -1.27 -3.28 -1.50
CA ILE A 18 -2.22 -2.62 -2.40
C ILE A 18 -3.66 -3.01 -2.07
N GLU A 19 -3.92 -4.29 -1.78
CA GLU A 19 -5.26 -4.76 -1.39
C GLU A 19 -5.75 -4.07 -0.12
N THR A 20 -4.92 -4.03 0.92
CA THR A 20 -5.29 -3.41 2.20
C THR A 20 -5.48 -1.90 2.05
N LEU A 21 -4.58 -1.24 1.31
CA LEU A 21 -4.69 0.19 1.02
C LEU A 21 -6.01 0.49 0.30
N SER A 22 -6.34 -0.26 -0.74
CA SER A 22 -7.59 -0.11 -1.48
C SER A 22 -8.82 -0.28 -0.58
N ARG A 23 -8.83 -1.30 0.29
CA ARG A 23 -9.93 -1.55 1.23
C ARG A 23 -10.14 -0.41 2.22
N GLU A 24 -9.07 0.14 2.80
CA GLU A 24 -9.20 1.26 3.75
C GLU A 24 -9.63 2.56 3.05
N PHE A 25 -9.17 2.79 1.82
CA PHE A 25 -9.64 3.92 1.00
C PHE A 25 -11.14 3.84 0.74
N VAL A 26 -11.64 2.69 0.26
CA VAL A 26 -13.08 2.49 0.03
C VAL A 26 -13.87 2.64 1.34
N ALA A 27 -13.37 2.09 2.44
CA ALA A 27 -14.06 2.16 3.73
C ALA A 27 -14.18 3.58 4.29
N MET A 28 -13.19 4.44 4.03
CA MET A 28 -13.13 5.79 4.62
C MET A 28 -13.62 6.89 3.69
N THR A 29 -13.49 6.73 2.37
CA THR A 29 -13.85 7.75 1.38
C THR A 29 -14.98 7.34 0.47
N GLY A 30 -15.33 6.05 0.41
CA GLY A 30 -16.27 5.49 -0.56
C GLY A 30 -15.70 5.31 -1.97
N CYS A 31 -14.42 5.67 -2.19
CA CYS A 31 -13.76 5.61 -3.49
C CYS A 31 -12.54 4.67 -3.45
N GLY A 32 -12.24 4.06 -4.60
CA GLY A 32 -11.04 3.24 -4.75
C GLY A 32 -9.76 4.08 -4.69
N VAL A 33 -8.65 3.45 -4.30
CA VAL A 33 -7.35 4.13 -4.11
C VAL A 33 -6.87 4.87 -5.37
N TYR A 34 -7.14 4.35 -6.56
CA TYR A 34 -6.70 4.94 -7.84
C TYR A 34 -7.46 6.22 -8.25
N VAL A 35 -8.45 6.64 -7.46
CA VAL A 35 -9.05 7.99 -7.61
C VAL A 35 -8.07 9.06 -7.09
N TYR A 36 -7.24 8.71 -6.12
CA TYR A 36 -6.34 9.65 -5.43
C TYR A 36 -4.88 9.49 -5.85
N PHE A 37 -4.49 8.27 -6.23
CA PHE A 37 -3.11 7.92 -6.50
C PHE A 37 -2.96 7.25 -7.85
N THR A 38 -1.95 7.67 -8.61
CA THR A 38 -1.52 6.95 -9.81
C THR A 38 -0.77 5.67 -9.42
N PRO A 39 -0.59 4.70 -10.35
CA PRO A 39 0.24 3.54 -10.08
C PRO A 39 1.66 3.88 -9.59
N LEU A 40 2.24 4.97 -10.10
CA LEU A 40 3.55 5.46 -9.65
C LEU A 40 3.52 5.95 -8.20
N ASP A 41 2.45 6.62 -7.78
CA ASP A 41 2.29 7.06 -6.39
C ASP A 41 2.15 5.86 -5.45
N ILE A 42 1.47 4.80 -5.89
CA ILE A 42 1.34 3.55 -5.12
C ILE A 42 2.71 2.89 -4.90
N ASP A 43 3.57 2.89 -5.91
CA ASP A 43 4.95 2.39 -5.77
C ASP A 43 5.73 3.19 -4.73
N GLN A 44 5.67 4.52 -4.80
CA GLN A 44 6.33 5.38 -3.82
C GLN A 44 5.76 5.21 -2.40
N LEU A 45 4.45 4.97 -2.27
CA LEU A 45 3.83 4.69 -0.98
C LEU A 45 4.27 3.34 -0.43
N PHE A 46 4.47 2.34 -1.28
CA PHE A 46 4.99 1.04 -0.87
C PHE A 46 6.44 1.16 -0.37
N ASP A 47 7.30 1.88 -1.08
CA ASP A 47 8.68 2.13 -0.65
C ASP A 47 8.71 2.86 0.71
N LYS A 48 7.84 3.86 0.90
CA LYS A 48 7.67 4.55 2.19
C LYS A 48 7.21 3.59 3.28
N PHE A 49 6.24 2.74 2.99
CA PHE A 49 5.75 1.72 3.91
C PHE A 49 6.88 0.77 4.38
N LEU A 50 7.74 0.32 3.46
CA LEU A 50 8.88 -0.55 3.81
C LEU A 50 9.90 0.13 4.74
N SER A 51 9.93 1.47 4.76
CA SER A 51 10.84 2.24 5.64
C SER A 51 10.28 2.55 7.03
N VAL A 52 9.03 2.18 7.32
CA VAL A 52 8.37 2.48 8.60
C VAL A 52 7.96 1.20 9.32
N ASP A 53 8.09 1.19 10.65
CA ASP A 53 7.61 0.08 11.48
C ASP A 53 6.12 0.25 11.81
N LEU A 54 5.27 0.06 10.80
CA LEU A 54 3.83 0.12 10.92
C LEU A 54 3.18 -1.10 10.27
N SER A 55 2.00 -1.49 10.77
CA SER A 55 1.16 -2.42 10.00
C SER A 55 0.61 -1.74 8.75
N ILE A 56 0.42 -2.50 7.66
CA ILE A 56 -0.14 -2.01 6.39
C ILE A 56 -1.44 -1.22 6.63
N ARG A 57 -2.32 -1.72 7.51
CA ARG A 57 -3.59 -1.07 7.85
C ARG A 57 -3.39 0.29 8.51
N MET A 58 -2.46 0.40 9.44
CA MET A 58 -2.16 1.68 10.12
C MET A 58 -1.62 2.70 9.12
N PHE A 59 -0.69 2.28 8.27
CA PHE A 59 -0.14 3.12 7.20
C PHE A 59 -1.24 3.59 6.23
N ALA A 60 -2.07 2.67 5.74
CA ALA A 60 -3.17 2.98 4.82
C ALA A 60 -4.14 4.02 5.39
N ARG A 61 -4.51 3.90 6.68
CA ARG A 61 -5.36 4.90 7.34
C ARG A 61 -4.70 6.26 7.46
N GLN A 62 -3.39 6.33 7.66
CA GLN A 62 -2.66 7.59 7.65
C GLN A 62 -2.67 8.22 6.25
N CYS A 63 -2.50 7.43 5.19
CA CYS A 63 -2.61 7.92 3.82
C CYS A 63 -3.97 8.55 3.55
N VAL A 64 -5.08 7.91 3.95
CA VAL A 64 -6.42 8.48 3.77
C VAL A 64 -6.59 9.78 4.58
N LYS A 65 -6.16 9.78 5.85
CA LYS A 65 -6.28 10.96 6.72
C LYS A 65 -5.50 12.17 6.23
N ASN A 66 -4.38 11.97 5.55
CA ASN A 66 -3.57 13.07 5.02
C ASN A 66 -4.17 13.69 3.74
N LEU A 67 -5.21 13.09 3.15
CA LEU A 67 -5.89 13.59 1.96
C LEU A 67 -7.16 14.39 2.26
N ILE A 68 -7.68 14.31 3.49
CA ILE A 68 -8.95 14.93 3.94
C ILE A 68 -8.67 16.09 4.89
#